data_AF-A0A399NQP1-F1
#
_entry.id   AF-A0A399NQP1-F1
#
_cell.length_a   1.000
_cell.length_b   1.000
_cell.length_c   1.000
_cell.angle_alpha   90.00
_cell.angle_beta   90.00
_cell.angle_gamma   90.00
#
_symmetry.space_group_name_H-M   'P 1'
#
loop_
_entity.id
_entity.type
_entity.pdbx_description
1 polymer ?
#
loop_
_entity_poly.entity_id
_entity_poly.type
_entity_poly.pdbx_seq_one_letter_code
_entity_poly.pdbx_strand_id
1 'polypeptide(L)'
;LVRRLAPRAAVLDARRPLALHRLPRWGDVAGLAASAGWMRELTAAGVATRPGEVDRLDGPVGSVVVGDPRPLHPERLALAVEEELRPDRAGLVLRSKGFVSLASRQGEVGGWSSVGSMLTLQPTRIDPWQEGAPH
;
A
#
# COMPACT_ATOMS: atom_id res chain seq x y z
N LEU A 1 14.81 0.71 -4.00
CA LEU A 1 13.41 0.34 -3.66
C LEU A 1 12.36 1.44 -3.94
N VAL A 2 12.40 2.62 -3.31
CA VAL A 2 11.31 3.63 -3.40
C VAL A 2 10.91 3.99 -4.84
N ARG A 3 11.88 4.21 -5.74
CA ARG A 3 11.60 4.47 -7.17
C ARG A 3 10.96 3.30 -7.92
N ARG A 4 11.12 2.06 -7.44
CA ARG A 4 10.47 0.87 -8.01
C ARG A 4 8.98 0.87 -7.68
N LEU A 5 8.64 1.16 -6.43
CA LEU A 5 7.27 1.18 -5.91
C LEU A 5 6.49 2.46 -6.31
N ALA A 6 7.19 3.58 -6.38
CA ALA A 6 6.65 4.88 -6.77
C ALA A 6 7.63 5.60 -7.72
N PRO A 7 7.66 5.22 -9.01
CA PRO A 7 8.50 5.83 -10.05
C PRO A 7 8.51 7.36 -10.09
N ARG A 8 7.37 8.00 -9.78
CA ARG A 8 7.23 9.46 -9.75
C ARG A 8 7.49 10.11 -8.39
N ALA A 9 7.87 9.34 -7.36
CA ALA A 9 8.13 9.91 -6.05
C ALA A 9 9.40 10.77 -6.05
N ALA A 10 9.29 11.98 -5.49
CA ALA A 10 10.44 12.78 -5.11
C ALA A 10 10.97 12.26 -3.76
N VAL A 11 12.25 11.90 -3.71
CA VAL A 11 12.94 11.53 -2.46
C VAL A 11 13.72 12.74 -1.99
N LEU A 12 13.43 13.20 -0.77
CA LEU A 12 14.00 14.41 -0.19
C LEU A 12 14.75 14.05 1.10
N ASP A 13 15.85 14.76 1.37
CA ASP A 13 16.57 14.65 2.64
C ASP A 13 15.88 15.52 3.69
N ALA A 14 15.30 14.88 4.70
CA ALA A 14 14.58 15.56 5.78
C ALA A 14 15.47 16.53 6.60
N ARG A 15 16.80 16.41 6.52
CA ARG A 15 17.76 17.28 7.22
C ARG A 15 18.00 18.61 6.49
N ARG A 16 17.46 18.80 5.28
CA ARG A 16 17.65 20.01 4.48
C ARG A 16 16.34 20.81 4.37
N PRO A 17 16.41 22.15 4.29
CA PRO A 17 15.24 22.98 4.02
C PRO A 17 14.51 22.51 2.76
N LEU A 18 13.19 22.41 2.86
CA LEU A 18 12.34 21.97 1.77
C LEU A 18 12.30 23.05 0.68
N ALA A 19 12.92 22.77 -0.46
CA ALA A 19 12.81 23.63 -1.63
C ALA A 19 11.49 23.35 -2.34
N LEU A 20 10.50 24.23 -2.21
CA LEU A 20 9.14 24.05 -2.76
C LEU A 20 9.11 23.74 -4.26
N HIS A 21 10.06 24.28 -5.04
CA HIS A 21 10.17 24.00 -6.48
C HIS A 21 10.54 22.54 -6.79
N ARG A 22 11.03 21.76 -5.81
CA ARG A 22 11.31 20.32 -5.94
C ARG A 22 10.11 19.44 -5.65
N LEU A 23 9.03 20.01 -5.11
CA LEU A 23 7.80 19.27 -4.91
C LEU A 23 7.09 19.07 -6.25
N PRO A 24 6.44 17.91 -6.47
CA PRO A 24 5.58 17.72 -7.61
C PRO A 24 4.51 18.82 -7.63
N ARG A 25 4.24 19.39 -8.80
CA ARG A 25 3.12 20.31 -8.97
C ARG A 25 1.82 19.55 -8.70
N TRP A 26 0.97 20.12 -7.86
CA TRP A 26 -0.35 19.57 -7.59
C TRP A 26 -1.18 19.62 -8.87
N GLY A 27 -1.91 18.55 -9.20
CA GLY A 27 -2.83 18.50 -10.34
C GLY A 27 -2.61 17.36 -11.35
N ASP A 28 -1.44 16.72 -11.39
CA ASP A 28 -1.21 15.55 -12.26
C ASP A 28 -1.72 14.25 -11.61
N VAL A 29 -3.03 14.19 -11.36
CA VAL A 29 -3.70 13.04 -10.75
C VAL A 29 -3.58 11.81 -11.67
N ALA A 30 -3.71 12.01 -12.98
CA ALA A 30 -3.59 10.95 -13.97
C ALA A 30 -2.18 10.35 -14.00
N GLY A 31 -1.13 11.17 -14.00
CA GLY A 31 0.26 10.70 -13.96
C GLY A 31 0.62 10.02 -12.63
N LEU A 32 0.05 10.47 -11.51
CA LEU A 32 0.20 9.83 -10.20
C LEU A 32 -0.47 8.45 -10.15
N ALA A 33 -1.70 8.33 -10.65
CA ALA A 33 -2.42 7.07 -10.75
C ALA A 33 -1.73 6.08 -11.71
N ALA A 34 -1.30 6.55 -12.88
CA ALA A 34 -0.63 5.73 -13.90
C ALA A 34 0.78 5.27 -13.50
N SER A 35 1.44 5.96 -12.56
CA SER A 35 2.81 5.62 -12.12
C SER A 35 2.88 4.54 -11.05
N ALA A 36 1.81 3.80 -10.81
CA ALA A 36 1.65 2.86 -9.71
C ALA A 36 2.58 1.62 -9.80
N GLY A 37 3.89 1.82 -9.62
CA GLY A 37 4.90 0.76 -9.60
C GLY A 37 4.57 -0.34 -8.57
N TRP A 38 3.90 0.02 -7.47
CA TRP A 38 3.36 -0.94 -6.50
C TRP A 38 2.35 -1.93 -7.10
N MET A 39 1.54 -1.56 -8.09
CA MET A 39 0.63 -2.51 -8.76
C MET A 39 1.42 -3.57 -9.52
N ARG A 40 2.53 -3.20 -10.15
CA ARG A 40 3.42 -4.17 -10.83
C ARG A 40 4.03 -5.16 -9.84
N GLU A 41 4.41 -4.68 -8.66
CA GLU A 41 4.93 -5.54 -7.59
C GLU A 41 3.85 -6.50 -7.07
N LEU A 42 2.61 -6.03 -6.89
CA LEU A 42 1.48 -6.89 -6.53
C LEU A 42 1.21 -7.96 -7.60
N THR A 43 1.16 -7.57 -8.87
CA THR A 43 0.97 -8.52 -9.99
C THR A 43 2.12 -9.53 -10.07
N ALA A 44 3.36 -9.09 -9.90
CA ALA A 44 4.54 -9.94 -9.96
C ALA A 44 4.66 -10.91 -8.78
N ALA A 45 4.21 -10.51 -7.59
CA ALA A 45 4.18 -11.37 -6.41
C ALA A 45 3.12 -12.49 -6.52
N GLY A 46 2.11 -12.31 -7.38
CA GLY A 46 0.96 -13.20 -7.48
C GLY A 46 0.10 -13.20 -6.21
N VAL A 47 -0.85 -14.14 -6.11
CA VAL A 47 -1.60 -14.41 -4.88
C VAL A 47 -0.66 -15.13 -3.90
N ALA A 48 0.31 -14.40 -3.34
CA ALA A 48 1.26 -14.94 -2.39
C ALA A 48 0.50 -15.43 -1.15
N THR A 49 0.34 -16.75 -1.01
CA THR A 49 -0.45 -17.40 0.06
C THR A 49 0.25 -17.40 1.42
N ARG A 50 1.38 -16.68 1.54
CA ARG A 50 2.19 -16.53 2.76
C ARG A 50 2.76 -15.10 2.79
N PRO A 51 3.04 -14.52 3.97
CA PRO A 51 3.79 -13.27 4.02
C PRO A 51 5.11 -13.46 3.27
N GLY A 52 5.30 -12.67 2.20
CA GLY A 52 6.53 -12.72 1.43
C GLY A 52 7.73 -12.38 2.30
N GLU A 53 8.90 -12.87 1.91
CA GLU A 53 10.15 -12.39 2.49
C GLU A 53 10.27 -10.88 2.26
N VAL A 54 10.82 -10.14 3.22
CA VAL A 54 11.02 -8.70 3.06
C VAL A 54 12.12 -8.50 2.03
N ASP A 55 11.76 -8.01 0.84
CA ASP A 55 12.71 -7.60 -0.18
C ASP A 55 13.44 -6.34 0.29
N ARG A 56 14.69 -6.53 0.73
CA ARG A 56 15.62 -5.46 1.11
C ARG A 56 16.66 -5.33 0.01
N LEU A 57 16.36 -4.49 -0.99
CA LEU A 57 17.29 -4.15 -2.06
C LEU A 57 18.45 -3.28 -1.50
N ASP A 58 19.47 -3.94 -0.94
CA ASP A 58 20.76 -3.44 -0.40
C ASP A 58 20.71 -2.19 0.53
N GLY A 59 19.53 -1.84 1.04
CA GLY A 59 19.30 -0.59 1.74
C GLY A 59 18.42 -0.71 2.98
N PRO A 60 18.29 0.38 3.76
CA PRO A 60 17.56 0.38 5.04
C PRO A 60 16.04 0.31 4.88
N VAL A 61 15.52 0.39 3.66
CA VAL A 61 14.09 0.32 3.36
C VAL A 61 13.82 -0.95 2.55
N GLY A 62 12.94 -1.79 3.08
CA GLY A 62 12.45 -3.00 2.42
C GLY A 62 10.98 -2.90 2.03
N SER A 63 10.50 -3.86 1.25
CA SER A 63 9.09 -4.03 0.91
C SER A 63 8.64 -5.48 1.09
N VAL A 64 7.38 -5.66 1.42
CA VAL A 64 6.74 -6.98 1.49
C VAL A 64 5.39 -6.89 0.80
N VAL A 65 5.03 -7.97 0.08
CA VAL A 65 3.67 -8.17 -0.44
C VAL A 65 3.02 -9.26 0.40
N VAL A 66 1.78 -8.99 0.84
CA VAL A 66 0.98 -9.90 1.64
C VAL A 66 -0.35 -10.11 0.92
N GLY A 67 -0.74 -11.38 0.74
CA GLY A 67 -2.04 -11.76 0.20
C GLY A 67 -2.74 -12.77 1.10
N ASP A 68 -4.03 -12.57 1.33
CA ASP A 68 -4.93 -13.55 1.96
C ASP A 68 -6.31 -13.40 1.31
N PRO A 69 -6.88 -14.46 0.70
CA PRO A 69 -8.18 -14.38 0.05
C PRO A 69 -9.34 -14.21 1.04
N ARG A 70 -9.11 -14.34 2.35
CA ARG A 70 -10.17 -14.23 3.36
C ARG A 70 -10.49 -12.75 3.65
N PRO A 71 -11.76 -12.34 3.56
CA PRO A 71 -12.17 -11.00 3.94
C PRO A 71 -11.82 -10.69 5.40
N LEU A 72 -11.36 -9.46 5.66
CA LEU A 72 -10.98 -9.02 7.00
C LEU A 72 -12.22 -8.69 7.83
N HIS A 73 -12.24 -9.13 9.08
CA HIS A 73 -13.26 -8.72 10.04
C HIS A 73 -13.01 -7.25 10.44
N PRO A 74 -13.97 -6.32 10.26
CA PRO A 74 -13.73 -4.89 10.46
C PRO A 74 -13.16 -4.53 11.84
N GLU A 75 -13.71 -5.11 12.90
CA GLU A 75 -13.27 -4.81 14.28
C GLU A 75 -11.86 -5.36 14.55
N ARG A 76 -11.52 -6.53 14.01
CA ARG A 76 -10.18 -7.12 14.17
C ARG A 76 -9.14 -6.32 13.39
N LEU A 77 -9.54 -5.82 12.22
CA LEU A 77 -8.70 -4.92 11.44
C LEU A 77 -8.45 -3.61 12.18
N ALA A 78 -9.50 -2.98 12.71
CA ALA A 78 -9.38 -1.73 13.47
C ALA A 78 -8.43 -1.90 14.66
N LEU A 79 -8.61 -2.97 15.45
CA LEU A 79 -7.73 -3.30 16.57
C LEU A 79 -6.29 -3.55 16.13
N ALA A 80 -6.07 -4.31 15.05
CA ALA A 80 -4.72 -4.57 14.53
C ALA A 80 -4.03 -3.29 14.03
N VAL A 81 -4.77 -2.37 13.43
CA VAL A 81 -4.23 -1.08 12.99
C VAL A 81 -3.81 -0.23 14.19
N GLU A 82 -4.60 -0.23 15.26
CA GLU A 82 -4.33 0.52 16.48
C GLU A 82 -3.18 -0.07 17.30
N GLU A 83 -3.14 -1.40 17.44
CA GLU A 83 -2.24 -2.07 18.39
C GLU A 83 -1.03 -2.75 17.74
N GLU A 84 -1.16 -3.29 16.53
CA GLU A 84 -0.13 -4.13 15.91
C GLU A 84 0.70 -3.39 14.86
N LEU A 85 0.12 -2.42 14.13
CA LEU A 85 0.84 -1.64 13.11
C LEU A 85 1.67 -0.49 13.67
N ARG A 86 1.97 -0.52 14.97
CA ARG A 86 2.77 0.49 15.65
C ARG A 86 4.27 0.28 15.39
N PRO A 87 5.08 1.36 15.38
CA PRO A 87 6.52 1.27 15.15
C PRO A 87 7.27 0.32 16.10
N ASP A 88 6.80 0.19 17.35
CA ASP A 88 7.35 -0.70 18.37
C ASP A 88 6.99 -2.19 18.18
N ARG A 89 5.99 -2.49 17.33
CA ARG A 89 5.49 -3.86 17.07
C ARG A 89 5.82 -4.34 15.67
N ALA A 90 5.44 -3.58 14.65
CA ALA A 90 5.63 -3.92 13.24
C ALA A 90 6.86 -3.25 12.59
N GLY A 91 7.58 -2.41 13.33
CA GLY A 91 8.58 -1.51 12.76
C GLY A 91 7.95 -0.31 12.04
N LEU A 92 8.78 0.53 11.44
CA LEU A 92 8.30 1.75 10.76
C LEU A 92 7.73 1.43 9.38
N VAL A 93 6.39 1.37 9.29
CA VAL A 93 5.68 1.30 8.00
C VAL A 93 5.62 2.70 7.37
N LEU A 94 6.50 2.96 6.40
CA LEU A 94 6.53 4.24 5.68
C LEU A 94 5.27 4.46 4.84
N ARG A 95 4.80 3.40 4.18
CA ARG A 95 3.62 3.40 3.31
C ARG A 95 3.15 1.97 3.05
N SER A 96 1.84 1.78 2.95
CA SER A 96 1.26 0.58 2.36
C SER A 96 0.17 0.94 1.35
N LYS A 97 -0.01 0.09 0.33
CA LYS A 97 -1.03 0.24 -0.72
C LYS A 97 -1.48 -1.14 -1.19
N GLY A 98 -2.75 -1.26 -1.55
CA GLY A 98 -3.28 -2.51 -2.05
C GLY A 98 -4.79 -2.50 -2.19
N PHE A 99 -5.36 -3.69 -2.11
CA PHE A 99 -6.79 -3.95 -2.12
C PHE A 99 -7.18 -4.66 -0.83
N VAL A 100 -8.45 -4.55 -0.44
CA VAL A 100 -8.97 -5.21 0.76
C VAL A 100 -10.43 -5.59 0.55
N SER A 101 -10.80 -6.77 1.04
CA SER A 101 -12.20 -7.19 1.18
C SER A 101 -12.57 -7.17 2.66
N LEU A 102 -13.74 -6.62 3.00
CA LEU A 102 -14.25 -6.61 4.38
C LEU A 102 -15.39 -7.62 4.54
N ALA A 103 -15.37 -8.39 5.62
CA ALA A 103 -16.39 -9.40 5.90
C ALA A 103 -17.80 -8.81 6.00
N SER A 104 -17.93 -7.56 6.44
CA SER A 104 -19.20 -6.83 6.52
C SER A 104 -19.69 -6.27 5.19
N ARG A 105 -18.89 -6.37 4.11
CA ARG A 105 -19.20 -5.86 2.76
C ARG A 105 -18.86 -6.90 1.71
N GLN A 106 -19.59 -8.01 1.75
CA GLN A 106 -19.39 -9.10 0.80
C GLN A 106 -19.64 -8.61 -0.64
N GLY A 107 -18.78 -9.02 -1.56
CA GLY A 107 -18.86 -8.59 -2.96
C GLY A 107 -18.29 -7.19 -3.25
N GLU A 108 -17.71 -6.50 -2.27
CA GLU A 108 -17.03 -5.21 -2.49
C GLU A 108 -15.52 -5.33 -2.29
N VAL A 109 -14.74 -4.78 -3.22
CA VAL A 109 -13.31 -4.54 -3.06
C VAL A 109 -13.07 -3.08 -2.70
N GLY A 110 -12.32 -2.86 -1.63
CA GLY A 110 -11.81 -1.56 -1.21
C GLY A 110 -10.36 -1.35 -1.64
N GLY A 111 -9.99 -0.10 -1.82
CA GLY A 111 -8.62 0.36 -2.01
C GLY A 111 -8.04 0.65 -0.64
N TRP A 112 -6.86 0.08 -0.39
CA TRP A 112 -6.09 0.27 0.83
C TRP A 112 -4.97 1.27 0.59
N SER A 113 -4.83 2.26 1.49
CA SER A 113 -3.67 3.14 1.51
C SER A 113 -3.37 3.58 2.93
N SER A 114 -2.13 3.38 3.41
CA SER A 114 -1.64 3.96 4.66
C SER A 114 -0.41 4.83 4.45
N VAL A 115 -0.28 5.88 5.25
CA VAL A 115 0.93 6.73 5.36
C VAL A 115 1.10 7.13 6.83
N GLY A 116 2.21 6.74 7.44
CA GLY A 116 2.39 6.91 8.88
C GLY A 116 1.27 6.22 9.65
N SER A 117 0.65 6.93 10.59
CA SER A 117 -0.49 6.44 11.39
C SER A 117 -1.86 6.56 10.70
N MET A 118 -1.92 7.13 9.49
CA MET A 118 -3.19 7.30 8.77
C MET A 118 -3.44 6.10 7.85
N LEU A 119 -4.61 5.48 7.99
CA LEU A 119 -5.14 4.46 7.09
C LEU A 119 -6.43 4.96 6.44
N THR A 120 -6.55 4.79 5.12
CA THR A 120 -7.75 5.10 4.35
C THR A 120 -8.21 3.88 3.57
N LEU A 121 -9.50 3.58 3.66
CA LEU A 121 -10.19 2.58 2.83
C LEU A 121 -11.16 3.30 1.89
N GLN A 122 -11.05 3.05 0.58
CA GLN A 122 -11.89 3.73 -0.43
C GLN A 122 -12.58 2.70 -1.33
N PRO A 123 -13.88 2.82 -1.62
CA PRO A 123 -14.53 1.92 -2.59
C PRO A 123 -13.87 2.03 -3.98
N THR A 124 -13.58 0.91 -4.64
CA THR A 124 -12.90 0.90 -5.96
C THR A 124 -13.85 0.67 -7.14
N ARG A 125 -15.09 0.27 -6.88
CA ARG A 125 -16.06 -0.23 -7.89
C ARG A 125 -15.55 -1.43 -8.71
N ILE A 126 -14.49 -2.09 -8.27
CA ILE A 126 -14.00 -3.34 -8.87
C ILE A 126 -15.00 -4.44 -8.51
N ASP A 127 -15.44 -5.19 -9.51
CA ASP A 127 -16.20 -6.41 -9.32
C ASP A 127 -15.24 -7.55 -8.95
N PRO A 128 -15.32 -8.09 -7.72
CA PRO A 128 -14.41 -9.16 -7.27
C PRO A 128 -14.59 -10.47 -8.02
N TRP A 129 -15.68 -10.65 -8.77
CA TRP A 129 -15.96 -11.90 -9.49
C TRP A 129 -15.47 -11.86 -10.94
N GLN A 130 -14.92 -10.74 -11.40
CA GLN A 130 -14.27 -10.70 -12.71
C GLN A 130 -12.95 -11.48 -12.69
N GLU A 131 -12.69 -12.22 -13.77
CA GLU A 131 -11.45 -12.96 -13.95
C GLU A 131 -10.25 -11.99 -13.93
N GLY A 132 -9.31 -12.22 -13.01
CA GLY A 132 -8.15 -11.35 -12.80
C GLY A 132 -8.43 -10.13 -11.91
N ALA A 133 -9.59 -10.05 -11.26
CA ALA A 133 -9.83 -9.02 -10.25
C ALA A 133 -8.81 -9.16 -9.09
N PRO A 134 -8.31 -8.04 -8.54
CA PRO A 134 -7.50 -8.09 -7.34
C PRO A 134 -8.38 -8.54 -6.15
N HIS A 135 -7.95 -9.59 -5.45
CA HIS A 135 -8.61 -10.14 -4.27
C HIS A 135 -7.79 -9.87 -3.00
#